data_AF-A0A9D4IDC4-F1
#
_entry.id   AF-A0A9D4IDC4-F1
#
_cell.length_a   1.000
_cell.length_b   1.000
_cell.length_c   1.000
_cell.angle_alpha   90.00
_cell.angle_beta   90.00
_cell.angle_gamma   90.00
#
_symmetry.space_group_name_H-M   'P 1'
#
loop_
_entity.id
_entity.type
_entity.pdbx_description
1 polymer ?
#
loop_
_entity_poly.entity_id
_entity_poly.type
_entity_poly.pdbx_seq_one_letter_code
_entity_poly.pdbx_strand_id
1 'polypeptide(L)' 'MHLILLDAKTAFDVVDHTHLMRRLGHIGVTDNHWSLIDSFLRDSTSAVKWKWKGCVSAEFGVQQGVRKEEY' A
#
# COMPACT_ATOMS: atom_id res chain seq x y z
N MET A 1 27.27 1.86 -25.88
CA MET A 1 25.86 1.88 -25.44
C MET A 1 25.83 1.28 -24.05
N HIS A 2 25.36 2.03 -23.05
CA HIS A 2 25.30 1.54 -21.66
C HIS A 2 23.83 1.40 -21.26
N LEU A 3 23.48 0.23 -20.73
CA LEU A 3 22.16 -0.07 -20.19
C LEU A 3 22.27 -0.07 -18.66
N ILE A 4 21.37 0.64 -17.99
CA ILE A 4 21.23 0.62 -16.54
C ILE A 4 19.83 0.10 -16.23
N LEU A 5 19.77 -0.94 -15.40
CA LEU A 5 18.53 -1.53 -14.92
C LEU A 5 18.37 -1.20 -13.44
N LEU A 6 17.17 -0.77 -13.04
CA LEU A 6 16.85 -0.39 -11.68
C LEU A 6 15.59 -1.14 -11.26
N ASP A 7 15.72 -1.90 -10.18
CA ASP A 7 14.63 -2.66 -9.58
C ASP A 7 14.35 -2.15 -8.17
N ALA A 8 13.08 -1.87 -7.90
CA ALA A 8 12.64 -1.41 -6.59
C ALA A 8 12.16 -2.61 -5.78
N LYS A 9 13.02 -3.09 -4.87
CA LYS A 9 12.67 -4.17 -3.95
C LYS A 9 11.42 -3.80 -3.15
N THR A 10 10.46 -4.73 -3.07
CA THR A 10 9.22 -4.58 -2.28
C THR A 10 8.44 -3.29 -2.59
N ALA A 11 8.43 -2.86 -3.86
CA ALA A 11 7.91 -1.57 -4.28
C ALA A 11 6.51 -1.21 -3.73
N PHE A 12 5.59 -2.18 -3.69
CA PHE A 12 4.24 -1.95 -3.19
C PHE A 12 4.16 -1.94 -1.66
N ASP A 13 5.11 -2.55 -0.95
CA ASP A 13 5.09 -2.63 0.52
C ASP A 13 5.61 -1.33 1.17
N VAL A 14 6.30 -0.48 0.39
CA VAL A 14 6.97 0.76 0.85
C VAL A 14 6.36 2.04 0.26
N VAL A 15 5.16 1.96 -0.32
CA VAL A 15 4.48 3.13 -0.88
C VAL A 15 4.11 4.12 0.21
N ASP A 16 4.60 5.35 0.10
CA ASP A 16 4.18 6.46 0.96
C ASP A 16 2.80 6.95 0.54
N HIS A 17 1.82 6.85 1.46
CA HIS A 17 0.44 7.24 1.20
C HIS A 17 0.29 8.73 0.90
N THR A 18 1.06 9.60 1.53
CA THR A 18 1.00 11.06 1.30
C THR A 18 1.44 11.40 -0.12
N HIS A 19 2.55 10.80 -0.57
CA HIS A 19 3.03 10.98 -1.94
C HIS A 19 2.07 10.39 -2.98
N LEU A 20 1.48 9.22 -2.68
CA LEU A 20 0.47 8.60 -3.52
C LEU A 20 -0.76 9.52 -3.67
N MET A 21 -1.35 9.97 -2.56
CA MET A 21 -2.54 10.84 -2.58
C MET A 21 -2.28 12.17 -3.29
N ARG A 22 -1.08 12.74 -3.13
CA ARG A 22 -0.68 13.95 -3.86
C ARG A 22 -0.60 13.70 -5.37
N ARG A 23 -0.03 12.57 -5.78
CA ARG A 23 0.04 12.18 -7.20
C ARG A 23 -1.33 11.94 -7.80
N LEU A 24 -2.23 11.27 -7.06
CA LEU A 24 -3.61 11.05 -7.47
C LEU A 24 -4.35 12.37 -7.70
N GLY A 25 -4.18 13.35 -6.81
CA GLY A 25 -4.74 14.69 -7.01
C GLY A 25 -4.20 15.37 -8.28
N HIS A 26 -2.90 15.25 -8.56
CA HIS A 26 -2.31 15.84 -9.77
C HIS A 26 -2.80 15.23 -11.09
N ILE A 27 -3.25 13.97 -11.09
CA ILE A 27 -3.81 13.32 -12.28
C ILE A 27 -5.33 13.49 -12.39
N GLY A 28 -5.96 14.25 -11.48
CA GLY A 28 -7.37 14.59 -11.53
C GLY A 28 -8.29 13.66 -10.74
N VAL A 29 -7.76 12.82 -9.84
CA VAL A 29 -8.61 12.06 -8.90
C VAL A 29 -9.03 12.98 -7.76
N THR A 30 -10.31 13.33 -7.72
CA THR A 30 -10.89 14.27 -6.74
C THR A 30 -12.14 13.70 -6.06
N ASP A 31 -12.66 14.47 -5.11
CA ASP A 31 -13.96 14.26 -4.46
C ASP A 31 -14.09 12.88 -3.82
N ASN A 32 -15.23 12.21 -4.04
CA ASN A 32 -15.55 10.93 -3.41
C ASN A 32 -14.52 9.83 -3.69
N HIS A 33 -13.90 9.83 -4.88
CA HIS A 33 -12.86 8.86 -5.21
C HIS A 33 -11.60 9.09 -4.39
N TRP A 34 -11.23 10.36 -4.20
CA TRP A 34 -10.09 10.73 -3.38
C TRP A 34 -10.31 10.32 -1.93
N SER A 35 -11.47 10.67 -1.35
CA SER A 35 -11.80 10.32 0.04
C SER A 35 -11.89 8.81 0.25
N LEU A 36 -12.45 8.07 -0.71
CA LEU A 36 -12.52 6.62 -0.65
C LEU A 36 -11.13 6.00 -0.64
N ILE A 37 -10.24 6.42 -1.53
CA ILE A 37 -8.87 5.89 -1.58
C ILE A 37 -8.10 6.26 -0.30
N ASP A 38 -8.24 7.49 0.21
CA ASP A 38 -7.59 7.92 1.44
C ASP A 38 -8.04 7.08 2.65
N SER A 39 -9.36 6.86 2.79
CA SER A 39 -9.91 5.99 3.85
C SER A 39 -9.42 4.54 3.72
N PHE A 40 -9.37 4.02 2.48
CA PHE A 40 -8.92 2.65 2.24
C PHE A 40 -7.45 2.45 2.65
N LEU A 41 -6.60 3.45 2.43
CA LEU A 41 -5.19 3.39 2.81
C LEU A 41 -5.01 3.58 4.32
N ARG A 42 -5.65 4.58 4.92
CA ARG A 42 -5.42 5.00 6.32
C ARG A 42 -6.15 4.13 7.35
N ASP A 43 -7.34 3.64 7.03
CA ASP A 43 -8.15 2.84 7.96
C ASP A 43 -7.84 1.35 7.83
N SER A 44 -6.86 0.98 7.01
CA SER A 44 -6.50 -0.42 6.81
C SER A 44 -5.74 -0.99 8.01
N THR A 45 -6.28 -2.07 8.57
CA THR A 45 -5.61 -2.91 9.56
C THR A 45 -5.15 -4.22 8.91
N SER A 46 -4.04 -4.76 9.38
CA SER A 46 -3.51 -6.05 8.93
C SER A 46 -3.18 -6.95 10.11
N ALA A 47 -3.18 -8.25 9.87
CA ALA A 47 -2.75 -9.26 10.82
C ALA A 47 -1.94 -10.33 10.08
N VAL A 48 -0.92 -10.87 10.74
CA VAL A 48 -0.07 -11.93 10.19
C VAL A 48 -0.60 -13.28 10.64
N LYS A 49 -0.88 -14.16 9.69
CA LYS A 49 -1.25 -15.56 9.96
C LYS A 49 -0.05 -16.47 9.75
N TRP A 50 0.42 -17.13 10.82
CA TRP A 50 1.53 -18.09 10.73
C TRP A 50 1.01 -19.47 10.29
N LYS A 51 1.36 -19.89 9.06
CA LYS A 51 0.95 -21.19 8.49
C LYS A 51 1.28 -22.40 9.37
N TRP A 52 2.38 -22.35 10.09
CA TRP A 52 2.88 -23.46 10.93
C TRP A 52 2.09 -23.67 12.24
N LYS A 53 1.43 -22.63 12.76
CA LYS A 53 0.85 -22.66 14.12
C LYS A 53 -0.64 -22.33 14.19
N GLY A 54 -1.26 -21.96 13.07
CA GLY A 54 -2.65 -21.48 13.05
C GLY A 54 -2.87 -20.17 13.82
N CYS A 55 -1.82 -19.60 14.42
CA CYS A 55 -1.87 -18.35 15.17
C CYS A 55 -2.02 -17.17 14.21
N VAL A 56 -2.80 -16.18 14.64
CA VAL A 56 -2.96 -14.89 14.00
C VAL A 56 -2.42 -13.83 14.96
N SER A 57 -1.74 -12.81 14.44
CA SER A 57 -1.21 -11.73 15.26
C SER A 57 -2.34 -10.87 15.81
N ALA A 58 -2.04 -10.01 16.78
CA ALA A 58 -2.88 -8.85 17.01
C ALA A 58 -2.94 -8.01 15.72
N GLU A 59 -4.07 -7.37 15.48
CA GLU A 59 -4.24 -6.44 14.37
C GLU A 59 -3.36 -5.20 14.60
N PHE A 60 -2.81 -4.66 13.51
CA PHE A 60 -2.04 -3.43 13.51
C PHE A 60 -2.43 -2.56 12.33
N GLY A 61 -2.38 -1.24 12.51
CA GLY A 61 -2.64 -0.27 11.45
C GLY A 61 -1.51 -0.26 10.41
N VAL A 62 -1.88 -0.21 9.14
CA VAL A 62 -0.93 -0.14 8.02
C VAL A 62 -0.50 1.32 7.83
N GLN A 63 0.80 1.60 8.02
CA GLN A 63 1.34 2.96 7.93
C GLN A 63 1.91 3.29 6.53
N GLN A 64 2.15 2.28 5.71
CA GLN A 64 2.73 2.40 4.38
C GLN A 64 2.39 1.18 3.53
N GLY A 65 2.57 1.32 2.23
CA GLY A 65 2.35 0.27 1.25
C GLY A 65 0.91 0.18 0.76
N VAL A 66 0.71 -0.60 -0.29
CA VAL A 66 -0.57 -0.93 -0.87
C VAL A 66 -0.71 -2.44 -0.93
N ARG A 67 -1.90 -2.96 -0.63
CA ARG A 67 -2.14 -4.40 -0.69
C ARG A 67 -2.01 -4.89 -2.13
N LYS A 68 -1.21 -5.94 -2.32
CA LYS A 68 -1.16 -6.69 -3.57
C LYS A 68 -2.30 -7.71 -3.55
N GLU A 69 -2.99 -7.86 -4.68
CA GLU A 69 -3.73 -9.10 -4.94
C GLU A 69 -2.71 -10.16 -5.34
N GLU A 70 -2.56 -11.21 -4.53
CA GLU A 70 -1.88 -12.43 -4.95
C GLU A 70 -2.93 -13.33 -5.63
N TYR A 71 -2.82 -13.51 -6.95
CA TYR A 71 -3.57 -14.49 -7.74
C TYR A 71 -2.91 -15.87 -7.69
#